data_AF-A0A9W9K8A2-F1
#
_entry.id   AF-A0A9W9K8A2-F1
#
_cell.length_a   1.000
_cell.length_b   1.000
_cell.length_c   1.000
_cell.angle_alpha   90.00
_cell.angle_beta   90.00
_cell.angle_gamma   90.00
#
_symmetry.space_group_name_H-M   'P 1'
#
loop_
_entity.id
_entity.type
_entity.pdbx_description
1 polymer ?
#
loop_
_entity_poly.entity_id
_entity_poly.type
_entity_poly.pdbx_seq_one_letter_code
_entity_poly.pdbx_strand_id
1 'polypeptide(L)'
;MASSHPYAKELELASLAVQRAALLTKELLSAVDKGSLDKSDSSPVTIADFAAQAAIIAAIHQAFPDDDIVGEEDATALRQDPGLLERTWELATSIHLDDEASEALLYTPRTRDELLYLIDLGAKGKSGRSGRVWTLDPVDGTATFMRGQQYAVCLALLENGCQKVGVLGCPNLNLGSGHVAEDLVDRDGYGQLLSAVAGHGASIRPMGHGGLLPAQPLEKIPQITDPRELRFVDTQAATSPDLESHSRVAAHLGCPWPNSVDLWSAQLRYVAIAVRGGCNVFVKMPRDRGYRSKLWDHAGGMLLVQELGCTVTDLEGQPVDCGLGRTLASCYGMVVAPASIHPRVVEAVQAVRQPISS
;
A
#
# COMPACT_ATOMS: atom_id res chain seq x y z
N MET A 1 7.92 -6.98 25.95
CA MET A 1 9.22 -7.42 25.39
C MET A 1 9.15 -7.12 23.91
N ALA A 2 10.04 -6.27 23.38
CA ALA A 2 10.11 -6.03 21.95
C ALA A 2 10.34 -7.37 21.24
N SER A 3 9.54 -7.67 20.22
CA SER A 3 9.70 -8.90 19.44
C SER A 3 11.08 -8.87 18.76
N SER A 4 12.02 -9.67 19.25
CA SER A 4 13.35 -9.78 18.64
C SER A 4 13.26 -10.61 17.36
N HIS A 5 12.80 -10.01 16.27
CA HIS A 5 12.88 -10.56 14.93
C HIS A 5 14.04 -9.89 14.17
N PRO A 6 14.62 -10.52 13.12
CA PRO A 6 15.81 -10.03 12.45
C PRO A 6 15.65 -8.63 11.83
N TYR A 7 14.41 -8.24 11.49
CA TYR A 7 14.10 -6.95 10.87
C TYR A 7 13.54 -5.90 11.86
N ALA A 8 13.92 -5.97 13.15
CA ALA A 8 13.36 -5.08 14.19
C ALA A 8 13.68 -3.60 13.92
N LYS A 9 14.92 -3.32 13.53
CA LYS A 9 15.37 -1.96 13.19
C LYS A 9 14.66 -1.43 11.94
N GLU A 10 14.53 -2.27 10.92
CA GLU A 10 13.83 -1.94 9.67
C GLU A 10 12.36 -1.66 9.92
N LEU A 11 11.67 -2.49 10.71
CA LEU A 11 10.27 -2.29 11.05
C LEU A 11 10.05 -1.01 11.84
N GLU A 12 10.89 -0.71 12.83
CA GLU A 12 10.79 0.50 13.65
C GLU A 12 10.96 1.76 12.79
N LEU A 13 12.04 1.82 12.01
CA LEU A 13 12.29 2.94 11.09
C LEU A 13 11.16 3.10 10.07
N ALA A 14 10.75 2.00 9.42
CA ALA A 14 9.67 2.03 8.43
C ALA A 14 8.35 2.50 9.03
N SER A 15 8.02 2.04 10.25
CA SER A 15 6.80 2.45 10.95
C SER A 15 6.81 3.94 11.28
N LEU A 16 7.94 4.47 11.77
CA LEU A 16 8.08 5.89 12.08
C LEU A 16 8.05 6.76 10.82
N ALA A 17 8.77 6.35 9.77
CA ALA A 17 8.81 7.09 8.50
C ALA A 17 7.43 7.13 7.82
N VAL A 18 6.71 6.00 7.78
CA VAL A 18 5.34 5.92 7.26
C VAL A 18 4.37 6.72 8.12
N GLN A 19 4.48 6.65 9.46
CA GLN A 19 3.62 7.45 10.34
C GLN A 19 3.81 8.95 10.07
N ARG A 20 5.06 9.45 10.02
CA ARG A 20 5.34 10.85 9.74
C ARG A 20 4.81 11.28 8.37
N ALA A 21 5.00 10.46 7.33
CA ALA A 21 4.47 10.72 5.99
C ALA A 21 2.93 10.68 5.94
N ALA A 22 2.29 9.78 6.69
CA ALA A 22 0.83 9.70 6.82
C ALA A 22 0.22 10.94 7.51
N LEU A 23 0.89 11.49 8.52
CA LEU A 23 0.50 12.77 9.12
C LEU A 23 0.59 13.91 8.10
N LEU A 24 1.66 13.90 7.32
CA LEU A 24 1.89 14.87 6.24
C LEU A 24 0.79 14.88 5.19
N THR A 25 0.44 13.72 4.67
CA THR A 25 -0.65 13.61 3.69
C THR A 25 -1.99 14.00 4.30
N LYS A 26 -2.23 13.69 5.59
CA LYS A 26 -3.47 14.03 6.31
C LYS A 26 -3.63 15.53 6.54
N GLU A 27 -2.56 16.22 6.93
CA GLU A 27 -2.59 17.68 7.11
C GLU A 27 -2.87 18.40 5.79
N LEU A 28 -2.22 17.98 4.71
CA LEU A 28 -2.44 18.56 3.39
C LEU A 28 -3.89 18.36 2.93
N LEU A 29 -4.43 17.15 3.10
CA LEU A 29 -5.83 16.86 2.77
C LEU A 29 -6.80 17.75 3.58
N SER A 30 -6.52 17.98 4.87
CA SER A 30 -7.31 18.89 5.70
C SER A 30 -7.23 20.34 5.21
N ALA A 31 -6.07 20.81 4.76
CA ALA A 31 -5.90 22.15 4.19
C ALA A 31 -6.69 22.34 2.89
N VAL A 32 -6.71 21.32 2.04
CA VAL A 32 -7.53 21.26 0.82
C VAL A 32 -9.03 21.29 1.16
N ASP A 33 -9.47 20.52 2.15
CA ASP A 33 -10.87 20.48 2.58
C ASP A 33 -11.36 21.80 3.20
N LYS A 34 -10.49 22.51 3.91
CA LYS A 34 -10.78 23.85 4.46
C LYS A 34 -10.75 24.96 3.41
N GLY A 35 -10.48 24.64 2.14
CA GLY A 35 -10.38 25.60 1.05
C GLY A 35 -9.13 26.50 1.12
N SER A 36 -8.13 26.12 1.93
CA SER A 36 -6.82 26.81 1.98
C SER A 36 -5.95 26.46 0.77
N LEU A 37 -6.29 25.38 0.05
CA LEU A 37 -5.71 24.98 -1.23
C LEU A 37 -6.84 24.67 -2.22
N ASP A 38 -6.62 24.95 -3.51
CA ASP A 38 -7.62 24.74 -4.55
C ASP A 38 -7.75 23.26 -4.91
N LYS A 39 -8.98 22.72 -4.86
CA LYS A 39 -9.31 21.32 -5.21
C LYS A 39 -9.24 21.03 -6.71
N SER A 40 -9.32 22.07 -7.54
CA SER A 40 -9.27 21.94 -9.01
C SER A 40 -7.85 21.92 -9.56
N ASP A 41 -6.87 22.35 -8.75
CA ASP A 41 -5.45 22.20 -9.04
C ASP A 41 -5.04 20.76 -8.70
N SER A 42 -4.37 20.06 -9.62
CA SER A 42 -3.81 18.74 -9.37
C SER A 42 -2.54 18.78 -8.52
N SER A 43 -2.04 19.97 -8.18
CA SER A 43 -0.84 20.12 -7.35
C SER A 43 -0.92 19.52 -5.94
N PRO A 44 -2.07 19.46 -5.21
CA PRO A 44 -2.08 18.96 -3.84
C PRO A 44 -1.66 17.49 -3.74
N VAL A 45 -2.19 16.61 -4.60
CA VAL A 45 -1.77 15.20 -4.54
C VAL A 45 -0.32 15.05 -4.95
N THR A 46 0.10 15.72 -6.01
CA THR A 46 1.51 15.77 -6.46
C THR A 46 2.46 16.26 -5.36
N ILE A 47 2.08 17.28 -4.58
CA ILE A 47 2.86 17.78 -3.44
C ILE A 47 2.94 16.71 -2.35
N ALA A 48 1.82 16.04 -2.04
CA ALA A 48 1.76 14.96 -1.05
C ALA A 48 2.69 13.81 -1.44
N ASP A 49 2.60 13.36 -2.69
CA ASP A 49 3.40 12.27 -3.26
C ASP A 49 4.91 12.56 -3.14
N PHE A 50 5.34 13.72 -3.64
CA PHE A 50 6.76 14.09 -3.60
C PHE A 50 7.27 14.29 -2.17
N ALA A 51 6.50 14.94 -1.30
CA ALA A 51 6.91 15.22 0.07
C ALA A 51 6.98 13.93 0.92
N ALA A 52 5.99 13.05 0.81
CA ALA A 52 5.99 11.75 1.47
C ALA A 52 7.14 10.85 0.95
N GLN A 53 7.35 10.79 -0.37
CA GLN A 53 8.46 10.03 -0.95
C GLN A 53 9.81 10.57 -0.45
N ALA A 54 10.04 11.89 -0.49
CA ALA A 54 11.27 12.49 0.00
C ALA A 54 11.50 12.19 1.49
N ALA A 55 10.47 12.35 2.33
CA ALA A 55 10.57 12.13 3.78
C ALA A 55 10.86 10.67 4.16
N ILE A 56 10.29 9.70 3.43
CA ILE A 56 10.52 8.27 3.64
C ILE A 56 11.92 7.88 3.15
N ILE A 57 12.28 8.29 1.93
CA ILE A 57 13.59 7.97 1.35
C ILE A 57 14.71 8.59 2.17
N ALA A 58 14.54 9.80 2.67
CA ALA A 58 15.47 10.46 3.60
C ALA A 58 15.81 9.57 4.80
N ALA A 59 14.78 9.05 5.48
CA ALA A 59 14.96 8.20 6.66
C ALA A 59 15.65 6.87 6.32
N ILE A 60 15.23 6.22 5.22
CA ILE A 60 15.82 4.96 4.76
C ILE A 60 17.28 5.15 4.38
N HIS A 61 17.58 6.11 3.51
CA HIS A 61 18.92 6.34 2.99
C HIS A 61 19.92 6.73 4.09
N GLN A 62 19.47 7.47 5.11
CA GLN A 62 20.29 7.80 6.27
C GLN A 62 20.60 6.57 7.14
N ALA A 63 19.63 5.67 7.33
CA ALA A 63 19.76 4.51 8.21
C ALA A 63 20.38 3.28 7.53
N PHE A 64 20.19 3.15 6.22
CA PHE A 64 20.57 2.04 5.35
C PHE A 64 21.11 2.59 4.01
N PRO A 65 22.30 3.22 4.01
CA PRO A 65 22.84 3.92 2.84
C PRO A 65 23.15 3.00 1.64
N ASP A 66 23.31 1.70 1.88
CA ASP A 66 23.64 0.70 0.87
C ASP A 66 22.40 -0.03 0.31
N ASP A 67 21.20 0.18 0.88
CA ASP A 67 19.97 -0.44 0.37
C ASP A 67 19.48 0.32 -0.87
N ASP A 68 19.03 -0.42 -1.89
CA ASP A 68 18.38 0.15 -3.07
C ASP A 68 16.96 0.62 -2.72
N ILE A 69 16.43 1.59 -3.48
CA ILE A 69 15.08 2.14 -3.24
C ILE A 69 14.31 2.32 -4.53
N VAL A 70 13.10 1.77 -4.58
CA VAL A 70 12.12 1.88 -5.69
C VAL A 70 10.95 2.73 -5.20
N GLY A 71 10.91 4.00 -5.60
CA GLY A 71 9.77 4.89 -5.41
C GLY A 71 9.01 5.13 -6.71
N GLU A 72 7.74 5.50 -6.62
CA GLU A 72 6.89 5.78 -7.77
C GLU A 72 7.35 7.02 -8.54
N GLU A 73 7.63 8.09 -7.80
CA GLU A 73 7.75 9.44 -8.33
C GLU A 73 9.16 9.80 -8.80
N ASP A 74 9.26 10.74 -9.75
CA ASP A 74 10.52 11.37 -10.19
C ASP A 74 10.45 12.90 -10.10
N ALA A 75 11.60 13.55 -9.90
CA ALA A 75 11.60 14.98 -9.59
C ALA A 75 11.51 15.90 -10.82
N THR A 76 11.13 15.39 -12.00
CA THR A 76 11.08 16.18 -13.24
C THR A 76 10.10 17.35 -13.14
N ALA A 77 8.89 17.11 -12.60
CA ALA A 77 7.88 18.16 -12.46
C ALA A 77 8.35 19.30 -11.53
N LEU A 78 9.00 18.94 -10.41
CA LEU A 78 9.55 19.91 -9.46
C LEU A 78 10.65 20.79 -10.07
N ARG A 79 11.45 20.26 -10.99
CA ARG A 79 12.48 21.06 -11.70
C ARG A 79 11.89 22.03 -12.71
N GLN A 80 10.69 21.77 -13.21
CA GLN A 80 10.00 22.59 -14.21
C GLN A 80 9.12 23.66 -13.55
N ASP A 81 8.70 23.47 -12.31
CA ASP A 81 7.85 24.38 -11.56
C ASP A 81 8.48 24.73 -10.19
N PRO A 82 9.17 25.88 -10.09
CA PRO A 82 9.76 26.35 -8.83
C PRO A 82 8.73 26.58 -7.71
N GLY A 83 7.48 26.92 -8.04
CA GLY A 83 6.42 27.13 -7.05
C GLY A 83 5.91 25.81 -6.49
N LEU A 84 5.85 24.76 -7.31
CA LEU A 84 5.59 23.39 -6.86
C LEU A 84 6.72 22.87 -5.98
N LEU A 85 7.99 23.11 -6.37
CA LEU A 85 9.15 22.76 -5.54
C LEU A 85 9.11 23.44 -4.18
N GLU A 86 8.78 24.73 -4.13
CA GLU A 86 8.73 25.46 -2.85
C GLU A 86 7.68 24.89 -1.91
N ARG A 87 6.44 24.68 -2.40
CA ARG A 87 5.36 24.09 -1.58
C ARG A 87 5.68 22.67 -1.13
N THR A 88 6.33 21.88 -1.99
CA THR A 88 6.78 20.52 -1.66
C THR A 88 7.86 20.55 -0.58
N TRP A 89 8.82 21.48 -0.69
CA TRP A 89 9.88 21.68 0.29
C TRP A 89 9.33 22.12 1.64
N GLU A 90 8.42 23.10 1.67
CA GLU A 90 7.76 23.57 2.89
C GLU A 90 7.05 22.40 3.59
N LEU A 91 6.25 21.61 2.86
CA LEU A 91 5.52 20.48 3.43
C LEU A 91 6.45 19.36 3.93
N ALA A 92 7.47 18.98 3.14
CA ALA A 92 8.41 17.91 3.50
C ALA A 92 9.25 18.24 4.74
N THR A 93 9.36 19.52 5.10
CA THR A 93 10.18 20.00 6.22
C THR A 93 9.37 20.55 7.39
N SER A 94 8.03 20.62 7.29
CA SER A 94 7.18 21.21 8.33
C SER A 94 6.71 20.21 9.40
N ILE A 95 6.71 18.92 9.11
CA ILE A 95 6.08 17.91 9.96
C ILE A 95 7.13 17.01 10.61
N HIS A 96 7.08 16.98 11.93
CA HIS A 96 7.93 16.20 12.81
C HIS A 96 7.07 15.50 13.85
N LEU A 97 7.59 14.38 14.37
CA LEU A 97 6.98 13.75 15.53
C LEU A 97 7.28 14.55 16.81
N ASP A 98 6.31 14.61 17.71
CA ASP A 98 6.43 15.26 19.02
C ASP A 98 7.39 14.50 19.97
N ASP A 99 7.64 13.22 19.68
CA ASP A 99 8.58 12.38 20.44
C ASP A 99 10.00 12.52 19.89
N GLU A 100 10.85 13.27 20.60
CA GLU A 100 12.22 13.57 20.19
C GLU A 100 13.07 12.32 19.91
N ALA A 101 12.89 11.26 20.69
CA ALA A 101 13.63 10.02 20.52
C ALA A 101 13.27 9.31 19.21
N SER A 102 11.98 9.27 18.88
CA SER A 102 11.48 8.74 17.61
C SER A 102 11.91 9.62 16.43
N GLU A 103 11.78 10.93 16.53
CA GLU A 103 12.17 11.86 15.47
C GLU A 103 13.67 11.79 15.19
N ALA A 104 14.51 11.58 16.20
CA ALA A 104 15.96 11.44 16.05
C ALA A 104 16.39 10.18 15.26
N LEU A 105 15.50 9.19 15.08
CA LEU A 105 15.74 8.04 14.20
C LEU A 105 15.46 8.36 12.74
N LEU A 106 14.70 9.42 12.48
CA LEU A 106 14.35 9.87 11.14
C LEU A 106 15.33 10.93 10.65
N TYR A 107 15.22 11.26 9.36
CA TYR A 107 16.00 12.30 8.74
C TYR A 107 15.09 13.20 7.92
N THR A 108 15.37 14.50 7.96
CA THR A 108 14.65 15.52 7.18
C THR A 108 15.65 16.16 6.21
N PRO A 109 15.32 16.22 4.91
CA PRO A 109 16.17 16.87 3.91
C PRO A 109 16.49 18.32 4.33
N ARG A 110 17.72 18.76 4.08
CA ARG A 110 18.27 20.06 4.49
C ARG A 110 18.34 21.08 3.37
N THR A 111 18.28 20.64 2.12
CA THR A 111 18.23 21.51 0.94
C THR A 111 17.23 21.01 -0.10
N ARG A 112 16.75 21.92 -0.96
CA ARG A 112 15.89 21.57 -2.09
C ARG A 112 16.59 20.61 -3.07
N ASP A 113 17.90 20.78 -3.25
CA ASP A 113 18.69 19.87 -4.09
C ASP A 113 18.74 18.45 -3.51
N GLU A 114 18.85 18.33 -2.19
CA GLU A 114 18.77 17.04 -1.49
C GLU A 114 17.37 16.42 -1.62
N LEU A 115 16.30 17.21 -1.48
CA LEU A 115 14.93 16.74 -1.71
C LEU A 115 14.76 16.18 -3.13
N LEU A 116 15.21 16.92 -4.16
CA LEU A 116 15.16 16.47 -5.56
C LEU A 116 15.98 15.19 -5.78
N TYR A 117 17.15 15.10 -5.15
CA TYR A 117 18.02 13.92 -5.21
C TYR A 117 17.34 12.69 -4.61
N LEU A 118 16.74 12.81 -3.43
CA LEU A 118 16.08 11.69 -2.73
C LEU A 118 14.88 11.17 -3.54
N ILE A 119 14.07 12.05 -4.13
CA ILE A 119 12.95 11.64 -5.00
C ILE A 119 13.50 10.83 -6.20
N ASP A 120 14.52 11.37 -6.88
CA ASP A 120 15.16 10.70 -8.02
C ASP A 120 15.85 9.38 -7.66
N LEU A 121 16.32 9.22 -6.41
CA LEU A 121 16.91 7.97 -5.92
C LEU A 121 15.88 6.84 -6.02
N GLY A 122 14.65 7.10 -5.58
CA GLY A 122 13.51 6.18 -5.72
C GLY A 122 13.12 5.91 -7.19
N ALA A 123 13.11 6.96 -8.03
CA ALA A 123 12.76 6.84 -9.45
C ALA A 123 13.73 5.92 -10.23
N LYS A 124 15.01 5.94 -9.86
CA LYS A 124 16.08 5.23 -10.57
C LYS A 124 16.27 3.78 -10.10
N GLY A 125 15.88 3.47 -8.86
CA GLY A 125 16.06 2.13 -8.31
C GLY A 125 15.18 1.07 -8.99
N LYS A 126 15.62 -0.17 -8.86
CA LYS A 126 14.96 -1.37 -9.41
C LYS A 126 15.11 -2.51 -8.42
N SER A 127 14.07 -3.33 -8.28
CA SER A 127 14.19 -4.57 -7.52
C SER A 127 14.96 -5.63 -8.31
N GLY A 128 15.69 -6.49 -7.61
CA GLY A 128 16.44 -7.60 -8.16
C GLY A 128 16.28 -8.88 -7.33
N ARG A 129 16.75 -10.00 -7.88
CA ARG A 129 16.81 -11.30 -7.18
C ARG A 129 17.98 -11.42 -6.19
N SER A 130 18.69 -10.33 -5.94
CA SER A 130 19.80 -10.24 -5.01
C SER A 130 19.79 -8.88 -4.33
N GLY A 131 20.22 -8.82 -3.06
CA GLY A 131 20.35 -7.58 -2.32
C GLY A 131 19.06 -7.15 -1.62
N ARG A 132 19.10 -5.96 -1.03
CA ARG A 132 18.03 -5.37 -0.24
C ARG A 132 17.48 -4.16 -0.94
N VAL A 133 16.15 -4.12 -1.07
CA VAL A 133 15.45 -3.10 -1.85
C VAL A 133 14.23 -2.64 -1.06
N TRP A 134 14.12 -1.36 -0.78
CA TRP A 134 12.89 -0.75 -0.30
C TRP A 134 12.01 -0.40 -1.49
N THR A 135 10.71 -0.64 -1.40
CA THR A 135 9.73 -0.20 -2.40
C THR A 135 8.64 0.59 -1.71
N LEU A 136 8.27 1.74 -2.28
CA LEU A 136 7.30 2.63 -1.67
C LEU A 136 6.33 3.22 -2.70
N ASP A 137 5.10 3.41 -2.25
CA ASP A 137 4.07 4.21 -2.90
C ASP A 137 3.70 5.32 -1.90
N PRO A 138 4.03 6.59 -2.19
CA PRO A 138 3.84 7.65 -1.23
C PRO A 138 2.36 7.95 -0.97
N VAL A 139 1.47 7.77 -1.96
CA VAL A 139 0.01 7.90 -1.83
C VAL A 139 -0.69 6.89 -2.75
N ASP A 140 -0.84 5.64 -2.28
CA ASP A 140 -1.64 4.64 -2.97
C ASP A 140 -3.12 5.03 -2.89
N GLY A 141 -3.72 5.23 -4.06
CA GLY A 141 -5.07 5.78 -4.18
C GLY A 141 -5.11 7.30 -4.37
N THR A 142 -4.21 7.87 -5.16
CA THR A 142 -4.22 9.29 -5.60
C THR A 142 -5.63 9.83 -5.93
N ALA A 143 -6.44 9.05 -6.66
CA ALA A 143 -7.78 9.45 -7.07
C ALA A 143 -8.79 9.50 -5.91
N THR A 144 -8.65 8.63 -4.91
CA THR A 144 -9.49 8.58 -3.71
C THR A 144 -8.99 9.58 -2.66
N PHE A 145 -7.68 9.79 -2.57
CA PHE A 145 -7.07 10.88 -1.79
C PHE A 145 -7.66 12.25 -2.17
N MET A 146 -7.72 12.58 -3.47
CA MET A 146 -8.29 13.85 -3.95
C MET A 146 -9.79 14.02 -3.63
N ARG A 147 -10.49 12.92 -3.31
CA ARG A 147 -11.90 12.91 -2.90
C ARG A 147 -12.07 12.92 -1.38
N GLY A 148 -10.98 12.89 -0.61
CA GLY A 148 -11.02 12.71 0.84
C GLY A 148 -11.51 11.34 1.27
N GLN A 149 -11.34 10.32 0.42
CA GLN A 149 -11.71 8.91 0.64
C GLN A 149 -10.51 8.11 1.17
N GLN A 150 -10.54 6.78 1.10
CA GLN A 150 -9.44 5.95 1.61
C GLN A 150 -8.18 6.09 0.74
N TYR A 151 -7.01 6.03 1.38
CA TYR A 151 -5.70 5.98 0.72
C TYR A 151 -4.68 5.42 1.70
N ALA A 152 -3.50 5.04 1.21
CA ALA A 152 -2.41 4.58 2.05
C ALA A 152 -1.06 5.17 1.67
N VAL A 153 -0.19 5.32 2.67
CA VAL A 153 1.24 5.50 2.50
C VAL A 153 1.90 4.13 2.68
N CYS A 154 2.59 3.64 1.65
CA CYS A 154 2.99 2.24 1.58
C CYS A 154 4.50 2.08 1.50
N LEU A 155 5.04 1.20 2.33
CA LEU A 155 6.47 0.87 2.33
C LEU A 155 6.68 -0.63 2.54
N ALA A 156 7.58 -1.22 1.78
CA ALA A 156 8.00 -2.60 1.99
C ALA A 156 9.51 -2.75 1.79
N LEU A 157 10.11 -3.66 2.55
CA LEU A 157 11.48 -4.13 2.34
C LEU A 157 11.44 -5.49 1.66
N LEU A 158 12.19 -5.60 0.57
CA LEU A 158 12.48 -6.83 -0.13
C LEU A 158 13.93 -7.23 0.14
N GLU A 159 14.16 -8.54 0.26
CA GLU A 159 15.50 -9.11 0.27
C GLU A 159 15.53 -10.31 -0.66
N ASN A 160 16.43 -10.26 -1.66
CA ASN A 160 16.55 -11.24 -2.73
C ASN A 160 15.23 -11.48 -3.49
N GLY A 161 14.45 -10.42 -3.71
CA GLY A 161 13.17 -10.48 -4.43
C GLY A 161 11.98 -10.98 -3.60
N CYS A 162 12.15 -11.20 -2.29
CA CYS A 162 11.06 -11.63 -1.39
C CYS A 162 10.75 -10.56 -0.34
N GLN A 163 9.48 -10.35 -0.02
CA GLN A 163 9.04 -9.41 1.01
C GLN A 163 9.51 -9.86 2.39
N LYS A 164 10.07 -8.93 3.17
CA LYS A 164 10.56 -9.16 4.54
C LYS A 164 9.84 -8.31 5.57
N VAL A 165 9.58 -7.05 5.23
CA VAL A 165 8.83 -6.09 6.05
C VAL A 165 7.81 -5.39 5.16
N GLY A 166 6.60 -5.19 5.66
CA GLY A 166 5.57 -4.39 5.03
C GLY A 166 4.94 -3.46 6.05
N VAL A 167 4.78 -2.18 5.73
CA VAL A 167 4.20 -1.15 6.57
C VAL A 167 3.24 -0.31 5.72
N LEU A 168 1.99 -0.23 6.15
CA LEU A 168 0.94 0.53 5.49
C LEU A 168 0.35 1.52 6.49
N GLY A 169 0.59 2.81 6.26
CA GLY A 169 -0.09 3.89 6.96
C GLY A 169 -1.41 4.15 6.27
N CYS A 170 -2.53 4.06 6.98
CA CYS A 170 -3.87 4.27 6.45
C CYS A 170 -4.53 5.43 7.22
N PRO A 171 -4.28 6.70 6.82
CA PRO A 171 -4.65 7.88 7.61
C PRO A 171 -6.15 8.08 7.78
N ASN A 172 -6.94 7.47 6.89
CA ASN A 172 -8.40 7.54 6.86
C ASN A 172 -9.05 6.22 7.30
N LEU A 173 -8.29 5.20 7.73
CA LEU A 173 -8.87 3.93 8.12
C LEU A 173 -9.63 4.06 9.44
N ASN A 174 -10.94 3.81 9.39
CA ASN A 174 -11.81 3.72 10.55
C ASN A 174 -12.22 2.27 10.80
N LEU A 175 -11.96 1.76 12.01
CA LEU A 175 -12.31 0.39 12.38
C LEU A 175 -13.69 0.27 13.07
N GLY A 176 -14.30 1.40 13.48
CA GLY A 176 -15.50 1.41 14.33
C GLY A 176 -16.76 0.88 13.64
N SER A 177 -16.81 0.88 12.31
CA SER A 177 -17.93 0.34 11.50
C SER A 177 -17.91 -1.18 11.35
N GLY A 178 -16.78 -1.84 11.64
CA GLY A 178 -16.57 -3.28 11.34
C GLY A 178 -16.50 -3.60 9.85
N HIS A 179 -16.52 -2.59 8.98
CA HIS A 179 -16.44 -2.70 7.52
C HIS A 179 -15.63 -1.55 6.95
N VAL A 180 -14.77 -1.85 5.97
CA VAL A 180 -13.96 -0.85 5.27
C VAL A 180 -14.63 -0.51 3.94
N ALA A 181 -14.79 0.78 3.66
CA ALA A 181 -15.28 1.31 2.39
C ALA A 181 -14.65 2.69 2.13
N GLU A 182 -14.61 3.11 0.86
CA GLU A 182 -13.99 4.38 0.45
C GLU A 182 -14.49 5.60 1.24
N ASP A 183 -15.80 5.67 1.50
CA ASP A 183 -16.42 6.82 2.16
C ASP A 183 -16.45 6.72 3.70
N LEU A 184 -16.14 5.54 4.25
CA LEU A 184 -16.12 5.30 5.70
C LEU A 184 -14.76 5.68 6.27
N VAL A 185 -14.49 6.97 6.33
CA VAL A 185 -13.19 7.53 6.71
C VAL A 185 -13.13 7.99 8.17
N ASP A 186 -11.97 7.85 8.78
CA ASP A 186 -11.59 8.60 9.98
C ASP A 186 -11.28 10.05 9.58
N ARG A 187 -12.11 11.01 10.00
CA ARG A 187 -11.93 12.43 9.64
C ARG A 187 -11.11 13.21 10.66
N ASP A 188 -11.28 12.86 11.94
CA ASP A 188 -10.78 13.64 13.07
C ASP A 188 -9.50 13.05 13.66
N GLY A 189 -9.28 11.74 13.49
CA GLY A 189 -8.08 11.05 13.90
C GLY A 189 -7.06 10.88 12.78
N TYR A 190 -6.05 10.07 13.09
CA TYR A 190 -4.92 9.78 12.21
C TYR A 190 -4.97 8.37 11.62
N GLY A 191 -6.09 7.67 11.77
CA GLY A 191 -6.25 6.31 11.25
C GLY A 191 -5.31 5.30 11.92
N GLN A 192 -4.82 4.35 11.13
CA GLN A 192 -4.09 3.18 11.62
C GLN A 192 -2.82 2.92 10.81
N LEU A 193 -1.83 2.32 11.46
CA LEU A 193 -0.65 1.75 10.82
C LEU A 193 -0.70 0.24 10.96
N LEU A 194 -0.69 -0.45 9.84
CA LEU A 194 -0.57 -1.90 9.80
C LEU A 194 0.86 -2.27 9.41
N SER A 195 1.36 -3.37 9.96
CA SER A 195 2.69 -3.87 9.64
C SER A 195 2.77 -5.38 9.68
N ALA A 196 3.70 -5.95 8.93
CA ALA A 196 3.98 -7.38 8.91
C ALA A 196 5.48 -7.64 8.73
N VAL A 197 5.94 -8.73 9.33
CA VAL A 197 7.31 -9.24 9.15
C VAL A 197 7.22 -10.70 8.78
N ALA A 198 7.94 -11.09 7.72
CA ALA A 198 7.89 -12.44 7.18
C ALA A 198 8.20 -13.50 8.26
N GLY A 199 7.27 -14.43 8.48
CA GLY A 199 7.33 -15.49 9.49
C GLY A 199 6.97 -15.05 10.92
N HIS A 200 6.59 -13.79 11.15
CA HIS A 200 6.35 -13.23 12.48
C HIS A 200 4.93 -12.64 12.66
N GLY A 201 4.05 -12.79 11.67
CA GLY A 201 2.68 -12.29 11.72
C GLY A 201 2.55 -10.82 11.33
N ALA A 202 1.34 -10.30 11.49
CA ALA A 202 1.00 -8.91 11.24
C ALA A 202 0.41 -8.26 12.50
N SER A 203 0.51 -6.95 12.58
CA SER A 203 0.02 -6.13 13.69
C SER A 203 -0.57 -4.82 13.19
N ILE A 204 -1.38 -4.20 14.04
CA ILE A 204 -2.01 -2.90 13.81
C ILE A 204 -1.78 -2.00 15.03
N ARG A 205 -1.64 -0.69 14.80
CA ARG A 205 -1.59 0.32 15.86
C ARG A 205 -2.25 1.62 15.39
N PRO A 206 -2.84 2.42 16.29
CA PRO A 206 -3.23 3.78 15.94
C PRO A 206 -1.98 4.63 15.63
N MET A 207 -2.12 5.58 14.70
CA MET A 207 -1.10 6.60 14.44
C MET A 207 -1.35 7.86 15.27
N GLY A 208 -0.33 8.71 15.39
CA GLY A 208 -0.43 10.03 16.00
C GLY A 208 0.89 10.79 15.90
N HIS A 209 0.94 12.01 16.45
CA HIS A 209 2.13 12.87 16.40
C HIS A 209 3.28 12.40 17.30
N GLY A 210 3.01 11.62 18.35
CA GLY A 210 4.07 11.09 19.22
C GLY A 210 4.82 9.89 18.63
N GLY A 211 5.54 9.17 19.48
CA GLY A 211 6.20 7.90 19.10
C GLY A 211 5.20 6.80 18.77
N LEU A 212 5.71 5.65 18.33
CA LEU A 212 4.85 4.51 17.95
C LEU A 212 4.05 3.99 19.15
N LEU A 213 2.73 4.02 19.04
CA LEU A 213 1.84 3.41 20.02
C LEU A 213 2.00 1.87 20.04
N PRO A 214 1.59 1.20 21.14
CA PRO A 214 1.68 -0.25 21.25
C PRO A 214 0.97 -0.97 20.11
N ALA A 215 1.68 -1.92 19.48
CA ALA A 215 1.12 -2.75 18.43
C ALA A 215 0.21 -3.84 19.00
N GLN A 216 -0.93 -4.06 18.34
CA GLN A 216 -1.83 -5.17 18.60
C GLN A 216 -1.67 -6.22 17.49
N PRO A 217 -1.42 -7.50 17.82
CA PRO A 217 -1.40 -8.56 16.81
C PRO A 217 -2.74 -8.67 16.08
N LEU A 218 -2.71 -8.80 14.77
CA LEU A 218 -3.90 -9.10 13.98
C LEU A 218 -4.18 -10.61 14.03
N GLU A 219 -5.45 -10.98 14.13
CA GLU A 219 -5.86 -12.38 14.10
C GLU A 219 -5.67 -13.00 12.71
N LYS A 220 -5.28 -14.28 12.67
CA LYS A 220 -5.24 -15.04 11.42
C LYS A 220 -6.62 -15.03 10.73
N ILE A 221 -6.62 -15.00 9.40
CA ILE A 221 -7.83 -15.15 8.60
C ILE A 221 -8.37 -16.58 8.81
N PRO A 222 -9.66 -16.73 9.16
CA PRO A 222 -10.26 -18.05 9.35
C PRO A 222 -10.16 -18.91 8.09
N GLN A 223 -10.11 -20.22 8.28
CA GLN A 223 -10.26 -21.16 7.17
C GLN A 223 -11.67 -21.04 6.60
N ILE A 224 -11.76 -20.93 5.28
CA ILE A 224 -13.00 -20.95 4.53
C ILE A 224 -12.96 -22.17 3.62
N THR A 225 -14.03 -22.97 3.64
CA THR A 225 -14.18 -24.14 2.74
C THR A 225 -15.45 -24.05 1.91
N ASP A 226 -16.45 -23.29 2.36
CA ASP A 226 -17.68 -23.03 1.63
C ASP A 226 -17.54 -21.75 0.78
N PRO A 227 -17.63 -21.82 -0.56
CA PRO A 227 -17.56 -20.63 -1.42
C PRO A 227 -18.62 -19.57 -1.09
N ARG A 228 -19.75 -19.94 -0.47
CA ARG A 228 -20.80 -18.99 -0.09
C ARG A 228 -20.36 -18.00 0.98
N GLU A 229 -19.25 -18.28 1.68
CA GLU A 229 -18.61 -17.37 2.63
C GLU A 229 -17.63 -16.38 1.98
N LEU A 230 -17.33 -16.54 0.68
CA LEU A 230 -16.47 -15.61 -0.04
C LEU A 230 -17.13 -14.25 -0.21
N ARG A 231 -16.36 -13.20 0.03
CA ARG A 231 -16.74 -11.79 -0.08
C ARG A 231 -15.63 -11.09 -0.85
N PHE A 232 -15.93 -10.69 -2.08
CA PHE A 232 -14.97 -10.03 -2.95
C PHE A 232 -14.78 -8.58 -2.53
N VAL A 233 -13.56 -8.07 -2.67
CA VAL A 233 -13.28 -6.64 -2.75
C VAL A 233 -13.01 -6.27 -4.20
N ASP A 234 -13.67 -5.21 -4.66
CA ASP A 234 -13.56 -4.72 -6.02
C ASP A 234 -13.70 -3.20 -6.10
N THR A 235 -13.75 -2.62 -7.29
CA THR A 235 -14.18 -1.23 -7.45
C THR A 235 -14.96 -0.98 -8.71
N GLN A 236 -16.01 -0.16 -8.61
CA GLN A 236 -16.76 0.31 -9.77
C GLN A 236 -16.18 1.60 -10.37
N ALA A 237 -15.32 2.31 -9.64
CA ALA A 237 -14.79 3.60 -10.04
C ALA A 237 -13.59 3.52 -11.01
N ALA A 238 -12.89 2.38 -11.05
CA ALA A 238 -11.75 2.17 -11.92
C ALA A 238 -12.15 1.59 -13.29
N THR A 239 -11.39 1.95 -14.32
CA THR A 239 -11.57 1.42 -15.70
C THR A 239 -10.79 0.14 -15.97
N SER A 240 -9.80 -0.18 -15.12
CA SER A 240 -8.89 -1.32 -15.26
C SER A 240 -9.48 -2.70 -14.89
N PRO A 241 -10.37 -2.86 -13.89
CA PRO A 241 -10.94 -4.17 -13.58
C PRO A 241 -11.97 -4.62 -14.63
N ASP A 242 -12.07 -5.95 -14.75
CA ASP A 242 -13.10 -6.63 -15.54
C ASP A 242 -14.17 -7.20 -14.60
N LEU A 243 -15.08 -6.31 -14.14
CA LEU A 243 -16.18 -6.66 -13.25
C LEU A 243 -17.09 -7.76 -13.82
N GLU A 244 -17.21 -7.84 -15.15
CA GLU A 244 -17.98 -8.90 -15.80
C GLU A 244 -17.30 -10.25 -15.59
N SER A 245 -16.00 -10.34 -15.84
CA SER A 245 -15.25 -11.57 -15.53
C SER A 245 -15.28 -11.90 -14.03
N HIS A 246 -15.20 -10.92 -13.14
CA HIS A 246 -15.30 -11.16 -11.68
C HIS A 246 -16.68 -11.74 -11.32
N SER A 247 -17.77 -11.22 -11.90
CA SER A 247 -19.12 -11.75 -11.72
C SER A 247 -19.25 -13.21 -12.19
N ARG A 248 -18.59 -13.55 -13.30
CA ARG A 248 -18.55 -14.92 -13.83
C ARG A 248 -17.77 -15.85 -12.93
N VAL A 249 -16.66 -15.40 -12.33
CA VAL A 249 -15.90 -16.16 -11.32
C VAL A 249 -16.78 -16.43 -10.11
N ALA A 250 -17.48 -15.41 -9.62
CA ALA A 250 -18.39 -15.56 -8.49
C ALA A 250 -19.53 -16.56 -8.78
N ALA A 251 -20.15 -16.45 -9.97
CA ALA A 251 -21.17 -17.38 -10.43
C ALA A 251 -20.65 -18.82 -10.54
N HIS A 252 -19.42 -19.01 -11.06
CA HIS A 252 -18.80 -20.33 -11.17
C HIS A 252 -18.53 -20.96 -9.78
N LEU A 253 -18.14 -20.15 -8.79
CA LEU A 253 -17.93 -20.58 -7.42
C LEU A 253 -19.24 -20.81 -6.65
N GLY A 254 -20.37 -20.27 -7.14
CA GLY A 254 -21.63 -20.26 -6.40
C GLY A 254 -21.62 -19.32 -5.20
N CYS A 255 -20.78 -18.28 -5.22
CA CYS A 255 -20.73 -17.27 -4.16
C CYS A 255 -21.58 -16.05 -4.50
N PRO A 256 -22.01 -15.24 -3.51
CA PRO A 256 -22.88 -14.10 -3.79
C PRO A 256 -22.13 -12.98 -4.54
N TRP A 257 -22.82 -12.33 -5.46
CA TRP A 257 -22.33 -11.22 -6.28
C TRP A 257 -23.44 -10.18 -6.53
N PRO A 258 -23.14 -8.87 -6.53
CA PRO A 258 -21.90 -8.29 -6.03
C PRO A 258 -21.86 -8.35 -4.48
N ASN A 259 -20.70 -8.63 -3.92
CA ASN A 259 -20.38 -8.42 -2.50
C ASN A 259 -19.14 -7.53 -2.49
N SER A 260 -18.82 -6.70 -1.51
CA SER A 260 -19.53 -5.99 -0.42
C SER A 260 -18.70 -4.75 -0.02
N VAL A 261 -17.40 -4.76 -0.39
CA VAL A 261 -16.43 -3.67 -0.24
C VAL A 261 -16.07 -3.12 -1.62
N ASP A 262 -16.37 -1.84 -1.85
CA ASP A 262 -15.82 -1.08 -2.99
C ASP A 262 -14.60 -0.29 -2.51
N LEU A 263 -13.42 -0.64 -3.01
CA LEU A 263 -12.14 0.00 -2.72
C LEU A 263 -11.29 0.13 -3.99
N TRP A 264 -11.01 1.38 -4.37
CA TRP A 264 -10.17 1.70 -5.52
C TRP A 264 -8.70 1.52 -5.17
N SER A 265 -8.22 2.11 -4.06
CA SER A 265 -6.82 2.01 -3.60
C SER A 265 -6.35 0.55 -3.56
N ALA A 266 -5.18 0.26 -4.14
CA ALA A 266 -4.73 -1.10 -4.34
C ALA A 266 -4.38 -1.77 -3.01
N GLN A 267 -3.67 -1.05 -2.14
CA GLN A 267 -3.20 -1.55 -0.84
C GLN A 267 -4.34 -1.65 0.17
N LEU A 268 -5.34 -0.75 0.10
CA LEU A 268 -6.51 -0.82 0.99
C LEU A 268 -7.34 -2.10 0.79
N ARG A 269 -7.29 -2.74 -0.38
CA ARG A 269 -7.94 -4.06 -0.58
C ARG A 269 -7.33 -5.14 0.32
N TYR A 270 -6.01 -5.12 0.49
CA TYR A 270 -5.32 -6.04 1.39
C TYR A 270 -5.60 -5.69 2.86
N VAL A 271 -5.60 -4.39 3.19
CA VAL A 271 -5.94 -3.89 4.52
C VAL A 271 -7.35 -4.34 4.90
N ALA A 272 -8.32 -4.20 4.01
CA ALA A 272 -9.70 -4.62 4.25
C ALA A 272 -9.81 -6.13 4.53
N ILE A 273 -9.06 -6.99 3.82
CA ILE A 273 -9.00 -8.42 4.13
C ILE A 273 -8.40 -8.63 5.53
N ALA A 274 -7.28 -7.97 5.83
CA ALA A 274 -6.53 -8.17 7.05
C ALA A 274 -7.26 -7.74 8.33
N VAL A 275 -8.00 -6.63 8.27
CA VAL A 275 -8.80 -6.14 9.39
C VAL A 275 -10.19 -6.77 9.44
N ARG A 276 -10.46 -7.77 8.57
CA ARG A 276 -11.77 -8.40 8.39
C ARG A 276 -12.87 -7.38 8.09
N GLY A 277 -12.54 -6.36 7.30
CA GLY A 277 -13.39 -5.23 6.90
C GLY A 277 -14.53 -5.58 5.94
N GLY A 278 -15.08 -6.79 6.00
CA GLY A 278 -16.22 -7.23 5.18
C GLY A 278 -15.86 -7.85 3.83
N CYS A 279 -14.58 -8.15 3.59
CA CYS A 279 -14.12 -8.94 2.44
C CYS A 279 -13.06 -9.98 2.86
N ASN A 280 -12.84 -10.99 2.02
CA ASN A 280 -11.83 -12.03 2.23
C ASN A 280 -11.19 -12.53 0.93
N VAL A 281 -11.65 -12.07 -0.24
CA VAL A 281 -11.08 -12.44 -1.54
C VAL A 281 -10.84 -11.19 -2.36
N PHE A 282 -9.67 -11.12 -3.00
CA PHE A 282 -9.33 -10.12 -3.99
C PHE A 282 -8.87 -10.83 -5.27
N VAL A 283 -9.51 -10.48 -6.39
CA VAL A 283 -9.12 -10.93 -7.72
C VAL A 283 -8.90 -9.71 -8.59
N LYS A 284 -7.78 -9.65 -9.30
CA LYS A 284 -7.46 -8.61 -10.28
C LYS A 284 -7.27 -9.27 -11.63
N MET A 285 -8.23 -9.08 -12.54
CA MET A 285 -8.14 -9.52 -13.94
C MET A 285 -8.01 -8.32 -14.88
N PRO A 286 -6.77 -7.88 -15.21
CA PRO A 286 -6.57 -6.76 -16.12
C PRO A 286 -7.08 -7.09 -17.53
N ARG A 287 -7.81 -6.15 -18.14
CA ARG A 287 -8.29 -6.30 -19.53
C ARG A 287 -7.16 -6.40 -20.54
N ASP A 288 -6.10 -5.61 -20.35
CA ASP A 288 -4.89 -5.69 -21.16
C ASP A 288 -3.98 -6.82 -20.67
N ARG A 289 -3.68 -7.79 -21.55
CA ARG A 289 -2.80 -8.93 -21.25
C ARG A 289 -1.32 -8.52 -21.13
N GLY A 290 -0.94 -7.38 -21.69
CA GLY A 290 0.40 -6.79 -21.57
C GLY A 290 0.63 -6.07 -20.23
N TYR A 291 -0.45 -5.69 -19.53
CA TYR A 291 -0.35 -4.99 -18.26
C TYR A 291 0.36 -5.83 -17.19
N ARG A 292 1.23 -5.18 -16.42
CA ARG A 292 1.85 -5.72 -15.20
C ARG A 292 1.72 -4.68 -14.10
N SER A 293 1.20 -5.11 -12.95
CA SER A 293 1.08 -4.22 -11.79
C SER A 293 2.45 -3.69 -11.37
N LYS A 294 2.45 -2.48 -10.80
CA LYS A 294 3.65 -1.96 -10.16
C LYS A 294 3.95 -2.76 -8.91
N LEU A 295 5.23 -2.77 -8.54
CA LEU A 295 5.70 -3.48 -7.37
C LEU A 295 5.15 -2.84 -6.07
N TRP A 296 5.16 -1.51 -6.01
CA TRP A 296 4.77 -0.72 -4.84
C TRP A 296 3.26 -0.76 -4.54
N ASP A 297 2.40 -0.98 -5.54
CA ASP A 297 0.95 -1.20 -5.35
C ASP A 297 0.58 -2.43 -4.51
N HIS A 298 1.53 -3.35 -4.28
CA HIS A 298 1.22 -4.70 -3.80
C HIS A 298 2.17 -5.24 -2.75
N ALA A 299 3.46 -4.90 -2.76
CA ALA A 299 4.47 -5.58 -1.94
C ALA A 299 4.12 -5.66 -0.45
N GLY A 300 3.75 -4.52 0.16
CA GLY A 300 3.37 -4.47 1.58
C GLY A 300 2.09 -5.25 1.90
N GLY A 301 1.02 -5.01 1.15
CA GLY A 301 -0.27 -5.67 1.32
C GLY A 301 -0.23 -7.18 1.12
N MET A 302 0.55 -7.67 0.15
CA MET A 302 0.75 -9.10 -0.09
C MET A 302 1.35 -9.78 1.14
N LEU A 303 2.47 -9.26 1.67
CA LEU A 303 3.11 -9.82 2.85
C LEU A 303 2.14 -9.84 4.04
N LEU A 304 1.40 -8.75 4.21
CA LEU A 304 0.48 -8.58 5.32
C LEU A 304 -0.63 -9.64 5.33
N VAL A 305 -1.28 -9.93 4.20
CA VAL A 305 -2.30 -10.98 4.14
C VAL A 305 -1.70 -12.39 4.16
N GLN A 306 -0.49 -12.59 3.62
CA GLN A 306 0.23 -13.87 3.70
C GLN A 306 0.56 -14.23 5.15
N GLU A 307 1.05 -13.25 5.93
CA GLU A 307 1.29 -13.40 7.36
C GLU A 307 0.01 -13.64 8.16
N LEU A 308 -1.18 -13.44 7.57
CA LEU A 308 -2.47 -13.75 8.18
C LEU A 308 -3.11 -15.04 7.67
N GLY A 309 -2.45 -15.77 6.76
CA GLY A 309 -2.91 -17.09 6.28
C GLY A 309 -3.61 -17.08 4.92
N CYS A 310 -3.53 -15.96 4.18
CA CYS A 310 -3.91 -15.94 2.77
C CYS A 310 -2.80 -16.50 1.88
N THR A 311 -3.19 -16.98 0.71
CA THR A 311 -2.28 -17.26 -0.42
C THR A 311 -2.45 -16.16 -1.46
N VAL A 312 -1.33 -15.78 -2.08
CA VAL A 312 -1.27 -14.75 -3.14
C VAL A 312 -0.57 -15.34 -4.35
N THR A 313 -1.22 -15.33 -5.50
CA THR A 313 -0.66 -15.81 -6.77
C THR A 313 -1.06 -14.92 -7.94
N ASP A 314 -0.48 -15.17 -9.10
CA ASP A 314 -1.05 -14.74 -10.36
C ASP A 314 -2.36 -15.51 -10.69
N LEU A 315 -2.95 -15.21 -11.85
CA LEU A 315 -4.18 -15.88 -12.29
C LEU A 315 -4.01 -17.35 -12.73
N GLU A 316 -2.77 -17.86 -12.78
CA GLU A 316 -2.44 -19.27 -13.07
C GLU A 316 -2.05 -20.05 -11.80
N GLY A 317 -2.18 -19.42 -10.63
CA GLY A 317 -1.79 -20.04 -9.35
C GLY A 317 -0.27 -20.03 -9.11
N GLN A 318 0.50 -19.27 -9.89
CA GLN A 318 1.95 -19.18 -9.71
C GLN A 318 2.32 -18.13 -8.65
N PRO A 319 3.36 -18.39 -7.84
CA PRO A 319 3.86 -17.41 -6.87
C PRO A 319 4.28 -16.09 -7.53
N VAL A 320 4.11 -14.98 -6.81
CA VAL A 320 4.51 -13.65 -7.27
C VAL A 320 6.00 -13.42 -7.00
N ASP A 321 6.78 -13.17 -8.07
CA ASP A 321 8.20 -12.78 -7.98
C ASP A 321 8.33 -11.25 -7.95
N CYS A 322 8.86 -10.71 -6.86
CA CYS A 322 9.08 -9.27 -6.68
C CYS A 322 10.51 -8.82 -7.04
N GLY A 323 11.36 -9.73 -7.54
CA GLY A 323 12.76 -9.47 -7.89
C GLY A 323 13.01 -9.11 -9.35
N LEU A 324 11.98 -8.73 -10.11
CA LEU A 324 12.04 -8.55 -11.58
C LEU A 324 11.91 -7.08 -12.01
N GLY A 325 12.47 -6.15 -11.24
CA GLY A 325 12.50 -4.72 -11.56
C GLY A 325 11.45 -3.90 -10.83
N ARG A 326 10.74 -3.02 -11.55
CA ARG A 326 9.77 -2.06 -10.98
C ARG A 326 8.31 -2.55 -11.06
N THR A 327 8.08 -3.67 -11.73
CA THR A 327 6.77 -4.29 -11.91
C THR A 327 6.82 -5.74 -11.44
N LEU A 328 5.66 -6.31 -11.18
CA LEU A 328 5.50 -7.76 -10.99
C LEU A 328 5.56 -8.45 -12.37
N ALA A 329 6.72 -8.41 -13.02
CA ALA A 329 6.86 -8.66 -14.46
C ALA A 329 6.38 -10.06 -14.92
N SER A 330 6.57 -11.09 -14.09
CA SER A 330 6.10 -12.46 -14.36
C SER A 330 4.67 -12.74 -13.90
N CYS A 331 4.02 -11.79 -13.21
CA CYS A 331 2.70 -11.95 -12.62
C CYS A 331 1.64 -11.26 -13.49
N TYR A 332 0.78 -12.04 -14.14
CA TYR A 332 -0.38 -11.50 -14.85
C TYR A 332 -1.62 -11.60 -13.96
N GLY A 333 -2.20 -10.44 -13.63
CA GLY A 333 -3.32 -10.31 -12.70
C GLY A 333 -2.95 -10.71 -11.28
N MET A 334 -3.95 -11.04 -10.46
CA MET A 334 -3.72 -11.49 -9.09
C MET A 334 -4.92 -12.23 -8.50
N VAL A 335 -4.64 -13.21 -7.64
CA VAL A 335 -5.61 -13.87 -6.78
C VAL A 335 -5.09 -13.83 -5.34
N VAL A 336 -5.95 -13.39 -4.42
CA VAL A 336 -5.71 -13.38 -2.99
C VAL A 336 -6.93 -13.98 -2.30
N ALA A 337 -6.72 -15.01 -1.51
CA ALA A 337 -7.77 -15.71 -0.79
C ALA A 337 -7.20 -16.48 0.42
N PRO A 338 -8.02 -16.88 1.41
CA PRO A 338 -7.59 -17.80 2.45
C PRO A 338 -7.01 -19.07 1.83
N ALA A 339 -5.88 -19.55 2.38
CA ALA A 339 -5.16 -20.69 1.81
C ALA A 339 -6.05 -21.95 1.62
N SER A 340 -7.05 -22.13 2.49
CA SER A 340 -7.98 -23.26 2.46
C SER A 340 -8.92 -23.31 1.24
N ILE A 341 -9.15 -22.18 0.55
CA ILE A 341 -10.03 -22.11 -0.63
C ILE A 341 -9.35 -21.54 -1.88
N HIS A 342 -8.14 -20.99 -1.73
CA HIS A 342 -7.40 -20.37 -2.82
C HIS A 342 -7.31 -21.21 -4.11
N PRO A 343 -6.98 -22.53 -4.09
CA PRO A 343 -6.93 -23.34 -5.31
C PRO A 343 -8.25 -23.34 -6.10
N ARG A 344 -9.40 -23.37 -5.40
CA ARG A 344 -10.72 -23.34 -6.03
C ARG A 344 -11.01 -21.98 -6.67
N VAL A 345 -10.54 -20.89 -6.07
CA VAL A 345 -10.67 -19.55 -6.65
C VAL A 345 -9.84 -19.45 -7.93
N VAL A 346 -8.61 -19.97 -7.94
CA VAL A 346 -7.77 -20.03 -9.14
C VAL A 346 -8.42 -20.87 -10.24
N GLU A 347 -8.93 -22.07 -9.92
CA GLU A 347 -9.65 -22.92 -10.89
C GLU A 347 -10.84 -22.19 -11.52
N ALA A 348 -11.62 -21.46 -10.72
CA ALA A 348 -12.75 -20.67 -11.22
C ALA A 348 -12.29 -19.52 -12.13
N VAL A 349 -11.22 -18.82 -11.75
CA VAL A 349 -10.58 -17.78 -12.57
C VAL A 349 -10.12 -18.35 -13.92
N GLN A 350 -9.46 -19.50 -13.93
CA GLN A 350 -8.99 -20.17 -15.15
C GLN A 350 -10.15 -20.64 -16.04
N ALA A 351 -11.20 -21.21 -15.44
CA ALA A 351 -12.40 -21.64 -16.17
C ALA A 351 -13.10 -20.48 -16.87
N VAL A 352 -13.18 -19.32 -16.22
CA VAL A 352 -13.83 -18.12 -16.74
C VAL A 352 -12.97 -17.41 -17.81
N ARG A 353 -11.65 -17.55 -17.74
CA ARG A 353 -10.68 -16.95 -18.69
C ARG A 353 -10.50 -17.74 -19.99
N GLN A 354 -11.10 -18.93 -20.14
CA GLN A 354 -10.99 -19.70 -21.39
C GLN A 354 -11.47 -18.89 -22.60
N PRO A 355 -10.79 -19.02 -23.76
CA PRO A 355 -10.89 -18.07 -24.86
C PRO A 355 -12.31 -18.11 -25.44
N ILE A 356 -12.85 -16.93 -25.80
CA ILE A 356 -13.91 -16.86 -26.80
C ILE A 356 -13.36 -17.64 -28.00
N SER A 357 -14.06 -18.71 -28.38
CA SER A 357 -13.73 -19.56 -29.52
C SER A 357 -13.37 -18.68 -30.73
N SER A 358 -12.18 -18.98 -31.29
CA SER A 358 -11.57 -18.34 -32.47
C SER A 358 -12.54 -18.17 -33.63
#